data_AF-A0A2N8KYF1-F1
#
_entry.id   AF-A0A2N8KYF1-F1
#
_cell.length_a   1.000
_cell.length_b   1.000
_cell.length_c   1.000
_cell.angle_alpha   90.00
_cell.angle_beta   90.00
_cell.angle_gamma   90.00
#
_symmetry.space_group_name_H-M   'P 1'
#
loop_
_entity.id
_entity.type
_entity.pdbx_description
1 polymer ?
#
loop_
_entity_poly.entity_id
_entity_poly.type
_entity_poly.pdbx_seq_one_letter_code
_entity_poly.pdbx_strand_id
1 'polypeptide(L)'
;MYWTYGVSAAFNDEDYKELERRFAPHSAACNKVDPVFTNLWLGYFLGRHRPTRILAAVERAHPGANECLRSPLWPALTDRQLTRSQINRLLRQLEPEIRDVVWASSQNGTAGAKQTTMLELRARLDALAAEILLLRLAHLDGRHEAAFQWGRSVWRMMVLLGPALICGGIAQALADLLEERIMPMARRKGAHYGFPPGHYLQVVSKFVLAIRRVAKGSPELKTDRQLLRIGQDLLGSKWGFGYFWAFNPVPLLDAGGLQRADFSPAASVEFDLASEHLNLHRWGLNVHCLGGHRNSPPDAASSGEDLWAIDPNDPYVLLEPEPFRTRQFS
;
A
#
# COMPACT_ATOMS: atom_id res chain seq x y z
N MET A 1 -5.86 -10.32 12.34
CA MET A 1 -5.12 -10.97 11.24
C MET A 1 -6.00 -10.82 10.03
N TYR A 2 -5.41 -10.55 8.87
CA TYR A 2 -6.17 -10.22 7.66
C TYR A 2 -7.25 -11.26 7.30
N TRP A 3 -7.02 -12.54 7.59
CA TRP A 3 -8.02 -13.59 7.37
C TRP A 3 -9.29 -13.42 8.21
N THR A 4 -9.19 -13.12 9.51
CA THR A 4 -10.41 -12.92 10.34
C THR A 4 -11.22 -11.73 9.85
N TYR A 5 -10.56 -10.67 9.39
CA TYR A 5 -11.24 -9.52 8.79
C TYR A 5 -11.93 -9.89 7.47
N GLY A 6 -11.24 -10.61 6.57
CA GLY A 6 -11.82 -11.05 5.30
C GLY A 6 -13.05 -11.95 5.50
N VAL A 7 -13.01 -12.85 6.49
CA VAL A 7 -14.15 -13.68 6.86
C VAL A 7 -15.26 -12.84 7.51
N SER A 8 -14.95 -11.98 8.47
CA SER A 8 -15.92 -11.05 9.08
C SER A 8 -16.65 -10.21 8.02
N ALA A 9 -15.92 -9.66 7.05
CA ALA A 9 -16.51 -8.90 5.95
C ALA A 9 -17.44 -9.74 5.06
N ALA A 10 -17.08 -11.01 4.78
CA ALA A 10 -17.91 -11.91 3.99
C ALA A 10 -19.23 -12.29 4.67
N PHE A 11 -19.26 -12.32 6.01
CA PHE A 11 -20.44 -12.63 6.81
C PHE A 11 -21.15 -11.41 7.41
N ASN A 12 -20.64 -10.20 7.17
CA ASN A 12 -21.08 -8.94 7.79
C ASN A 12 -21.09 -9.01 9.33
N ASP A 13 -20.11 -9.70 9.90
CA ASP A 13 -19.94 -9.90 11.34
C ASP A 13 -18.93 -8.86 11.89
N GLU A 14 -19.29 -8.10 12.93
CA GLU A 14 -18.49 -6.96 13.42
C GLU A 14 -17.24 -7.35 14.23
N ASP A 15 -17.21 -8.56 14.81
CA ASP A 15 -16.13 -9.01 15.71
C ASP A 15 -15.86 -10.51 15.60
N TYR A 16 -14.68 -10.96 16.02
CA TYR A 16 -14.29 -12.38 16.05
C TYR A 16 -15.21 -13.23 16.95
N LYS A 17 -15.89 -12.62 17.93
CA LYS A 17 -16.85 -13.29 18.81
C LYS A 17 -18.12 -13.75 18.07
N GLU A 18 -18.53 -13.00 17.06
CA GLU A 18 -19.65 -13.36 16.17
C GLU A 18 -19.24 -14.57 15.31
N LEU A 19 -18.03 -14.53 14.74
CA LEU A 19 -17.45 -15.65 14.00
C LEU A 19 -17.29 -16.91 14.87
N GLU A 20 -16.89 -16.74 16.12
CA GLU A 20 -16.82 -17.84 17.09
C GLU A 20 -18.20 -18.47 17.31
N ARG A 21 -19.24 -17.66 17.56
CA ARG A 21 -20.61 -18.16 17.72
C ARG A 21 -21.09 -18.90 16.47
N ARG A 22 -20.72 -18.43 15.28
CA ARG A 22 -21.14 -19.01 13.99
C ARG A 22 -20.46 -20.35 13.69
N PHE A 23 -19.14 -20.42 13.84
CA PHE A 23 -18.34 -21.57 13.38
C PHE A 23 -17.87 -22.50 14.50
N ALA A 24 -17.98 -22.07 15.75
CA ALA A 24 -17.68 -22.87 16.93
C ALA A 24 -18.69 -22.61 18.07
N PRO A 25 -20.01 -22.81 17.85
CA PRO A 25 -21.04 -22.49 18.85
C PRO A 25 -20.85 -23.24 20.19
N HIS A 26 -20.20 -24.41 20.16
CA HIS A 26 -19.90 -25.20 21.35
C HIS A 26 -18.78 -24.57 22.20
N SER A 27 -17.80 -23.89 21.57
CA SER A 27 -16.78 -23.13 22.30
C SER A 27 -17.37 -21.84 22.89
N ALA A 28 -18.26 -21.18 22.15
CA ALA A 28 -18.99 -20.01 22.62
C ALA A 28 -19.93 -20.31 23.81
N ALA A 29 -20.56 -21.48 23.85
CA ALA A 29 -21.44 -21.92 24.93
C ALA A 29 -20.67 -22.34 26.21
N CYS A 30 -19.44 -22.82 26.07
CA CYS A 30 -18.58 -23.24 27.20
C CYS A 30 -17.91 -22.08 27.95
N ASN A 31 -18.24 -20.83 27.62
CA ASN A 31 -17.73 -19.59 28.23
C ASN A 31 -17.92 -19.48 29.77
N LYS A 32 -18.60 -20.43 30.42
CA LYS A 32 -18.69 -20.52 31.89
C LYS A 32 -17.73 -21.53 32.53
N VAL A 33 -17.07 -22.40 31.76
CA VAL A 33 -16.34 -23.55 32.34
C VAL A 33 -14.87 -23.61 31.91
N ASP A 34 -14.46 -23.02 30.79
CA ASP A 34 -13.06 -23.15 30.34
C ASP A 34 -12.47 -21.92 29.61
N PRO A 35 -11.53 -21.16 30.21
CA PRO A 35 -10.89 -19.99 29.60
C PRO A 35 -9.97 -20.30 28.41
N VAL A 36 -9.70 -21.58 28.12
CA VAL A 36 -8.78 -22.00 27.06
C VAL A 36 -9.35 -21.76 25.65
N PHE A 37 -10.68 -21.74 25.48
CA PHE A 37 -11.31 -21.62 24.15
C PHE A 37 -11.44 -20.18 23.62
N THR A 38 -11.69 -19.21 24.50
CA THR A 38 -11.68 -17.78 24.15
C THR A 38 -10.30 -17.33 23.64
N ASN A 39 -9.23 -18.02 24.07
CA ASN A 39 -7.86 -17.77 23.63
C ASN A 39 -7.59 -18.25 22.19
N LEU A 40 -8.36 -19.19 21.63
CA LEU A 40 -8.10 -19.72 20.29
C LEU A 40 -8.59 -18.78 19.19
N TRP A 41 -9.80 -18.24 19.31
CA TRP A 41 -10.34 -17.26 18.37
C TRP A 41 -9.65 -15.91 18.49
N LEU A 42 -9.34 -15.49 19.72
CA LEU A 42 -8.42 -14.37 19.93
C LEU A 42 -7.05 -14.66 19.32
N GLY A 43 -6.57 -15.91 19.39
CA GLY A 43 -5.33 -16.35 18.74
C GLY A 43 -5.39 -16.30 17.21
N TYR A 44 -6.51 -16.65 16.58
CA TYR A 44 -6.73 -16.45 15.14
C TYR A 44 -6.80 -14.96 14.79
N PHE A 45 -7.55 -14.18 15.58
CA PHE A 45 -7.68 -12.74 15.41
C PHE A 45 -6.34 -12.01 15.57
N LEU A 46 -5.49 -12.40 16.52
CA LEU A 46 -4.15 -11.85 16.70
C LEU A 46 -3.13 -12.46 15.73
N GLY A 47 -3.51 -13.45 14.92
CA GLY A 47 -2.61 -14.11 13.97
C GLY A 47 -1.57 -15.03 14.62
N ARG A 48 -1.72 -15.34 15.92
CA ARG A 48 -0.87 -16.28 16.66
C ARG A 48 -1.08 -17.73 16.21
N HIS A 49 -2.27 -18.03 15.69
CA HIS A 49 -2.63 -19.36 15.21
C HIS A 49 -3.19 -19.32 13.79
N ARG A 50 -2.89 -20.35 13.00
CA ARG A 50 -3.51 -20.57 11.69
C ARG A 50 -4.83 -21.33 11.87
N PRO A 51 -5.95 -20.86 11.29
CA PRO A 51 -7.30 -21.40 11.54
C PRO A 51 -7.59 -22.71 10.80
N THR A 52 -6.70 -23.71 10.86
CA THR A 52 -6.80 -24.94 10.06
C THR A 52 -8.06 -25.76 10.31
N ARG A 53 -8.55 -25.80 11.55
CA ARG A 53 -9.68 -26.64 11.98
C ARG A 53 -11.04 -26.19 11.47
N ILE A 54 -11.16 -24.90 11.15
CA ILE A 54 -12.44 -24.27 10.80
C ILE A 54 -12.52 -23.83 9.33
N LEU A 55 -11.42 -23.93 8.56
CA LEU A 55 -11.39 -23.55 7.13
C LEU A 55 -12.52 -24.23 6.33
N ALA A 56 -12.72 -25.53 6.51
CA ALA A 56 -13.74 -26.28 5.76
C ALA A 56 -15.17 -25.82 6.10
N ALA A 57 -15.42 -25.43 7.36
CA ALA A 57 -16.72 -24.90 7.78
C ALA A 57 -16.96 -23.51 7.19
N VAL A 58 -15.95 -22.64 7.24
CA VAL A 58 -15.99 -21.29 6.65
C VAL A 58 -16.18 -21.37 5.14
N GLU A 59 -15.44 -22.23 4.44
CA GLU A 59 -15.55 -22.42 2.98
C GLU A 59 -16.93 -22.94 2.56
N ARG A 60 -17.53 -23.83 3.36
CA ARG A 60 -18.88 -24.34 3.08
C ARG A 60 -19.95 -23.27 3.25
N ALA A 61 -19.78 -22.38 4.24
CA ALA A 61 -20.72 -21.30 4.51
C ALA A 61 -20.57 -20.14 3.51
N HIS A 62 -19.35 -19.85 3.07
CA HIS A 62 -19.06 -18.86 2.04
C HIS A 62 -17.84 -19.32 1.22
N PRO A 63 -18.08 -19.92 0.03
CA PRO A 63 -17.01 -20.29 -0.88
C PRO A 63 -16.09 -19.09 -1.16
N GLY A 64 -14.78 -19.30 -1.16
CA GLY A 64 -13.78 -18.24 -1.38
C GLY A 64 -13.37 -17.45 -0.14
N ALA A 65 -14.04 -17.58 1.01
CA ALA A 65 -13.71 -16.82 2.21
C ALA A 65 -12.28 -17.08 2.75
N ASN A 66 -11.68 -18.23 2.41
CA ASN A 66 -10.30 -18.56 2.78
C ASN A 66 -9.26 -18.22 1.69
N GLU A 67 -9.63 -17.58 0.59
CA GLU A 67 -8.72 -17.29 -0.54
C GLU A 67 -7.51 -16.48 -0.12
N CYS A 68 -7.68 -15.53 0.80
CA CYS A 68 -6.55 -14.72 1.30
C CYS A 68 -5.42 -15.58 1.93
N LEU A 69 -5.71 -16.75 2.49
CA LEU A 69 -4.70 -17.67 3.02
C LEU A 69 -3.95 -18.46 1.94
N ARG A 70 -4.51 -18.52 0.73
CA ARG A 70 -3.92 -19.18 -0.45
C ARG A 70 -3.19 -18.19 -1.36
N SER A 71 -3.21 -16.89 -1.04
CA SER A 71 -2.58 -15.87 -1.88
C SER A 71 -1.09 -16.17 -2.12
N PRO A 72 -0.60 -16.05 -3.37
CA PRO A 72 0.82 -16.11 -3.71
C PRO A 72 1.67 -15.03 -3.01
N LEU A 73 1.06 -14.03 -2.37
CA LEU A 73 1.75 -13.02 -1.59
C LEU A 73 2.63 -13.63 -0.48
N TRP A 74 2.10 -14.57 0.31
CA TRP A 74 2.83 -15.13 1.45
C TRP A 74 4.13 -15.84 1.04
N PRO A 75 4.14 -16.75 0.06
CA PRO A 75 5.38 -17.34 -0.42
C PRO A 75 6.28 -16.33 -1.16
N ALA A 76 5.74 -15.24 -1.72
CA ALA A 76 6.53 -14.16 -2.33
C ALA A 76 7.25 -13.28 -1.29
N LEU A 77 6.76 -13.21 -0.05
CA LEU A 77 7.35 -12.46 1.08
C LEU A 77 8.44 -13.23 1.85
N THR A 78 8.84 -14.41 1.37
CA THR A 78 9.88 -15.21 2.01
C THR A 78 11.23 -14.49 2.04
N ASP A 79 12.01 -14.68 3.09
CA ASP A 79 13.39 -14.20 3.20
C ASP A 79 14.34 -14.87 2.19
N ARG A 80 14.15 -16.17 1.93
CA ARG A 80 15.00 -16.94 1.01
C ARG A 80 14.91 -16.44 -0.44
N GLN A 81 16.02 -16.57 -1.16
CA GLN A 81 16.03 -16.34 -2.59
C GLN A 81 15.20 -17.42 -3.30
N LEU A 82 14.28 -16.97 -4.17
CA LEU A 82 13.49 -17.86 -5.02
C LEU A 82 14.21 -18.09 -6.35
N THR A 83 14.15 -19.31 -6.87
CA THR A 83 14.61 -19.59 -8.23
C THR A 83 13.62 -19.05 -9.26
N ARG A 84 14.09 -18.78 -10.49
CA ARG A 84 13.21 -18.37 -11.60
C ARG A 84 12.03 -19.34 -11.82
N SER A 85 12.27 -20.64 -11.70
CA SER A 85 11.21 -21.67 -11.81
C SER A 85 10.15 -21.52 -10.70
N GLN A 86 10.59 -21.27 -9.46
CA GLN A 86 9.67 -21.02 -8.34
C GLN A 86 8.86 -19.73 -8.54
N ILE A 87 9.49 -18.65 -8.99
CA ILE A 87 8.80 -17.39 -9.31
C ILE A 87 7.75 -17.62 -10.40
N ASN A 88 8.13 -18.26 -11.52
CA ASN A 88 7.20 -18.56 -12.60
C ASN A 88 6.02 -19.43 -12.16
N ARG A 89 6.25 -20.38 -11.25
CA ARG A 89 5.18 -21.19 -10.66
C ARG A 89 4.22 -20.34 -9.82
N LEU A 90 4.74 -19.41 -9.00
CA LEU A 90 3.91 -18.50 -8.21
C LEU A 90 3.12 -17.54 -9.10
N LEU A 91 3.74 -17.00 -10.16
CA LEU A 91 3.03 -16.17 -11.14
C LEU A 91 1.85 -16.93 -11.77
N ARG A 92 1.99 -18.23 -12.05
CA ARG A 92 0.89 -19.08 -12.60
C ARG A 92 -0.28 -19.27 -11.65
N GLN A 93 -0.04 -19.11 -10.34
CA GLN A 93 -1.06 -19.21 -9.30
C GLN A 93 -1.83 -17.91 -9.06
N LEU A 94 -1.38 -16.79 -9.65
CA LEU A 94 -2.11 -15.53 -9.58
C LEU A 94 -3.49 -15.67 -10.21
N GLU A 95 -4.44 -14.89 -9.70
CA GLU A 95 -5.76 -14.75 -10.31
C GLU A 95 -5.67 -14.41 -11.81
N PRO A 96 -6.58 -14.95 -12.66
CA PRO A 96 -6.52 -14.80 -14.11
C PRO A 96 -6.35 -13.35 -14.58
N GLU A 97 -7.07 -12.39 -14.00
CA GLU A 97 -7.00 -10.99 -14.42
C GLU A 97 -5.65 -10.32 -14.11
N ILE A 98 -5.02 -10.68 -12.99
CA ILE A 98 -3.70 -10.19 -12.61
C ILE A 98 -2.65 -10.84 -13.50
N ARG A 99 -2.78 -12.15 -13.68
CA ARG A 99 -1.99 -12.95 -14.61
C ARG A 99 -1.99 -12.30 -16.00
N ASP A 100 -3.13 -12.06 -16.61
CA ASP A 100 -3.17 -11.51 -17.97
C ASP A 100 -2.39 -10.19 -18.10
N VAL A 101 -2.42 -9.33 -17.08
CA VAL A 101 -1.61 -8.11 -17.01
C VAL A 101 -0.11 -8.41 -16.94
N VAL A 102 0.29 -9.40 -16.14
CA VAL A 102 1.69 -9.87 -16.01
C VAL A 102 2.25 -10.39 -17.33
N TRP A 103 1.47 -11.17 -18.08
CA TRP A 103 1.95 -11.80 -19.31
C TRP A 103 1.77 -10.95 -20.57
N ALA A 104 0.75 -10.08 -20.65
CA ALA A 104 0.53 -9.21 -21.81
C ALA A 104 1.68 -8.23 -22.06
N SER A 105 2.39 -7.85 -21.00
CA SER A 105 3.52 -6.91 -21.04
C SER A 105 4.83 -7.57 -21.47
N SER A 106 4.94 -8.91 -21.40
CA SER A 106 6.09 -9.67 -21.90
C SER A 106 6.20 -9.65 -23.43
N GLN A 107 5.14 -9.32 -24.16
CA GLN A 107 5.11 -9.36 -25.62
C GLN A 107 5.47 -8.01 -26.29
N ASN A 108 5.36 -6.89 -25.56
CA ASN A 108 5.39 -5.55 -26.15
C ASN A 108 6.60 -4.69 -25.76
N GLY A 109 7.63 -5.25 -25.09
CA GLY A 109 8.89 -4.56 -24.77
C GLY A 109 8.81 -3.33 -23.85
N THR A 110 7.61 -2.89 -23.47
CA THR A 110 7.30 -1.72 -22.64
C THR A 110 6.97 -2.11 -21.19
N ALA A 111 7.57 -3.21 -20.72
CA ALA A 111 7.37 -3.75 -19.39
C ALA A 111 7.89 -2.75 -18.34
N GLY A 112 6.98 -2.22 -17.53
CA GLY A 112 7.28 -1.18 -16.53
C GLY A 112 6.03 -0.36 -16.23
N ALA A 113 5.95 0.88 -16.73
CA ALA A 113 4.93 1.86 -16.31
C ALA A 113 3.48 1.49 -16.66
N LYS A 114 3.20 0.98 -17.87
CA LYS A 114 1.82 0.59 -18.23
C LYS A 114 1.37 -0.62 -17.42
N GLN A 115 2.29 -1.55 -17.13
CA GLN A 115 2.00 -2.75 -16.37
C GLN A 115 1.71 -2.43 -14.90
N THR A 116 2.54 -1.60 -14.26
CA THR A 116 2.30 -1.12 -12.88
C THR A 116 0.95 -0.40 -12.79
N THR A 117 0.65 0.48 -13.75
CA THR A 117 -0.64 1.21 -13.81
C THR A 117 -1.84 0.24 -13.88
N MET A 118 -1.74 -0.84 -14.66
CA MET A 118 -2.79 -1.84 -14.79
C MET A 118 -2.94 -2.72 -13.55
N LEU A 119 -1.85 -2.99 -12.83
CA LEU A 119 -1.87 -3.72 -11.56
C LEU A 119 -2.46 -2.85 -10.44
N GLU A 120 -2.06 -1.58 -10.34
CA GLU A 120 -2.61 -0.59 -9.39
C GLU A 120 -4.13 -0.45 -9.53
N LEU A 121 -4.67 -0.48 -10.76
CA LEU A 121 -6.12 -0.48 -11.02
C LEU A 121 -6.84 -1.76 -10.59
N ARG A 122 -6.10 -2.76 -10.10
CA ARG A 122 -6.61 -4.01 -9.55
C ARG A 122 -6.07 -4.23 -8.13
N ALA A 123 -5.84 -3.16 -7.37
CA ALA A 123 -5.23 -3.18 -6.05
C ALA A 123 -5.85 -4.23 -5.11
N ARG A 124 -5.24 -5.42 -5.14
CA ARG A 124 -5.60 -6.64 -4.41
C ARG A 124 -4.30 -7.30 -3.96
N LEU A 125 -4.37 -8.20 -2.97
CA LEU A 125 -3.17 -8.90 -2.48
C LEU A 125 -2.42 -9.63 -3.61
N ASP A 126 -3.13 -10.18 -4.59
CA ASP A 126 -2.51 -10.84 -5.74
C ASP A 126 -1.81 -9.85 -6.68
N ALA A 127 -2.31 -8.62 -6.83
CA ALA A 127 -1.60 -7.58 -7.58
C ALA A 127 -0.28 -7.21 -6.87
N LEU A 128 -0.31 -7.04 -5.54
CA LEU A 128 0.90 -6.84 -4.74
C LEU A 128 1.88 -8.01 -4.87
N ALA A 129 1.38 -9.25 -4.83
CA ALA A 129 2.20 -10.45 -5.04
C ALA A 129 2.86 -10.44 -6.42
N ALA A 130 2.13 -10.06 -7.46
CA ALA A 130 2.68 -9.94 -8.81
C ALA A 130 3.82 -8.92 -8.88
N GLU A 131 3.66 -7.74 -8.28
CA GLU A 131 4.71 -6.72 -8.27
C GLU A 131 5.97 -7.19 -7.52
N ILE A 132 5.81 -7.86 -6.37
CA ILE A 132 6.93 -8.44 -5.62
C ILE A 132 7.64 -9.53 -6.44
N LEU A 133 6.89 -10.39 -7.13
CA LEU A 133 7.47 -11.45 -7.97
C LEU A 133 8.21 -10.87 -9.18
N LEU A 134 7.69 -9.81 -9.79
CA LEU A 134 8.33 -9.09 -10.90
C LEU A 134 9.59 -8.34 -10.44
N LEU A 135 9.57 -7.76 -9.24
CA LEU A 135 10.75 -7.19 -8.59
C LEU A 135 11.83 -8.25 -8.39
N ARG A 136 11.48 -9.40 -7.80
CA ARG A 136 12.40 -10.51 -7.59
C ARG A 136 12.98 -11.02 -8.91
N LEU A 137 12.15 -11.10 -9.95
CA LEU A 137 12.61 -11.50 -11.28
C LEU A 137 13.59 -10.49 -11.87
N ALA A 138 13.31 -9.19 -11.76
CA ALA A 138 14.22 -8.13 -12.20
C ALA A 138 15.55 -8.17 -11.43
N HIS A 139 15.50 -8.42 -10.12
CA HIS A 139 16.68 -8.57 -9.27
C HIS A 139 17.52 -9.78 -9.68
N LEU A 140 16.91 -10.95 -9.87
CA LEU A 140 17.60 -12.16 -10.37
C LEU A 140 18.28 -11.95 -11.72
N ASP A 141 17.73 -11.08 -12.55
CA ASP A 141 18.21 -10.79 -13.90
C ASP A 141 19.30 -9.70 -13.93
N GLY A 142 19.70 -9.18 -12.77
CA GLY A 142 20.63 -8.04 -12.68
C GLY A 142 20.04 -6.73 -13.24
N ARG A 143 18.72 -6.65 -13.46
CA ARG A 143 18.03 -5.46 -13.98
C ARG A 143 17.71 -4.49 -12.84
N HIS A 144 18.76 -3.91 -12.25
CA HIS A 144 18.66 -3.03 -11.08
C HIS A 144 17.71 -1.84 -11.25
N GLU A 145 17.67 -1.21 -12.44
CA GLU A 145 16.72 -0.12 -12.72
C GLU A 145 15.27 -0.61 -12.63
N ALA A 146 14.97 -1.75 -13.26
CA ALA A 146 13.63 -2.32 -13.22
C ALA A 146 13.24 -2.75 -11.80
N ALA A 147 14.17 -3.34 -11.04
CA ALA A 147 13.93 -3.70 -9.65
C ALA A 147 13.63 -2.47 -8.78
N PHE A 148 14.36 -1.37 -8.99
CA PHE A 148 14.12 -0.09 -8.31
C PHE A 148 12.74 0.50 -8.62
N GLN A 149 12.32 0.48 -9.89
CA GLN A 149 10.99 0.93 -10.29
C GLN A 149 9.87 0.02 -9.73
N TRP A 150 10.09 -1.29 -9.68
CA TRP A 150 9.14 -2.20 -9.01
C TRP A 150 9.07 -1.93 -7.51
N GLY A 151 10.18 -1.59 -6.85
CA GLY A 151 10.18 -1.17 -5.44
C GLY A 151 9.27 0.03 -5.20
N ARG A 152 9.31 1.02 -6.09
CA ARG A 152 8.37 2.15 -6.07
C ARG A 152 6.92 1.70 -6.22
N SER A 153 6.65 0.81 -7.18
CA SER A 153 5.30 0.29 -7.44
C SER A 153 4.73 -0.43 -6.22
N VAL A 154 5.54 -1.29 -5.58
CA VAL A 154 5.14 -2.06 -4.40
C VAL A 154 4.65 -1.14 -3.28
N TRP A 155 5.35 -0.03 -3.02
CA TRP A 155 4.90 0.95 -2.02
C TRP A 155 3.64 1.71 -2.41
N ARG A 156 3.49 2.05 -3.70
CA ARG A 156 2.25 2.67 -4.21
C ARG A 156 1.06 1.71 -4.05
N MET A 157 1.27 0.43 -4.36
CA MET A 157 0.29 -0.63 -4.13
C MET A 157 -0.06 -0.76 -2.64
N MET A 158 0.93 -0.65 -1.74
CA MET A 158 0.71 -0.63 -0.29
C MET A 158 -0.11 0.57 0.18
N VAL A 159 -0.01 1.73 -0.47
CA VAL A 159 -0.87 2.88 -0.19
C VAL A 159 -2.31 2.63 -0.68
N LEU A 160 -2.47 2.10 -1.90
CA LEU A 160 -3.79 1.76 -2.47
C LEU A 160 -4.52 0.69 -1.65
N LEU A 161 -3.81 -0.34 -1.20
CA LEU A 161 -4.31 -1.40 -0.33
C LEU A 161 -4.42 -1.00 1.13
N GLY A 162 -3.74 0.08 1.52
CA GLY A 162 -3.61 0.54 2.90
C GLY A 162 -4.92 0.54 3.70
N PRO A 163 -6.06 1.03 3.18
CA PRO A 163 -7.32 1.03 3.91
C PRO A 163 -7.76 -0.39 4.30
N ALA A 164 -7.72 -1.34 3.35
CA ALA A 164 -8.07 -2.73 3.60
C ALA A 164 -7.07 -3.42 4.55
N LEU A 165 -5.78 -3.09 4.44
CA LEU A 165 -4.74 -3.64 5.32
C LEU A 165 -4.85 -3.11 6.76
N ILE A 166 -5.24 -1.85 6.95
CA ILE A 166 -5.49 -1.24 8.26
C ILE A 166 -6.69 -1.93 8.92
N CYS A 167 -7.80 -2.06 8.19
CA CYS A 167 -8.97 -2.78 8.70
C CYS A 167 -8.64 -4.25 9.04
N GLY A 168 -7.79 -4.89 8.26
CA GLY A 168 -7.28 -6.24 8.52
C GLY A 168 -6.26 -6.35 9.66
N GLY A 169 -5.79 -5.23 10.20
CA GLY A 169 -4.80 -5.17 11.27
C GLY A 169 -3.41 -5.66 10.88
N ILE A 170 -3.06 -5.62 9.58
CA ILE A 170 -1.76 -6.12 9.08
C ILE A 170 -0.94 -5.06 8.35
N ALA A 171 -1.44 -3.83 8.19
CA ALA A 171 -0.77 -2.77 7.42
C ALA A 171 0.68 -2.55 7.84
N GLN A 172 0.94 -2.26 9.12
CA GLN A 172 2.30 -2.01 9.61
C GLN A 172 3.18 -3.25 9.53
N ALA A 173 2.68 -4.40 10.00
CA ALA A 173 3.45 -5.65 9.96
C ALA A 173 3.85 -6.05 8.53
N LEU A 174 2.99 -5.82 7.54
CA LEU A 174 3.31 -6.05 6.14
C LEU A 174 4.31 -5.03 5.61
N ALA A 175 4.20 -3.76 5.99
CA ALA A 175 5.18 -2.74 5.65
C ALA A 175 6.57 -3.07 6.21
N ASP A 176 6.65 -3.51 7.47
CA ASP A 176 7.90 -3.93 8.11
C ASP A 176 8.53 -5.14 7.38
N LEU A 177 7.72 -6.14 7.03
CA LEU A 177 8.18 -7.29 6.25
C LEU A 177 8.67 -6.91 4.86
N LEU A 178 8.04 -5.92 4.20
CA LEU A 178 8.48 -5.42 2.90
C LEU A 178 9.83 -4.71 3.02
N GLU A 179 9.99 -3.82 3.99
CA GLU A 179 11.26 -3.14 4.27
C GLU A 179 12.38 -4.14 4.58
N GLU A 180 12.11 -5.13 5.45
CA GLU A 180 13.12 -6.09 5.88
C GLU A 180 13.52 -7.06 4.75
N ARG A 181 12.55 -7.57 3.98
CA ARG A 181 12.77 -8.74 3.10
C ARG A 181 12.73 -8.43 1.62
N ILE A 182 12.01 -7.40 1.20
CA ILE A 182 11.78 -7.13 -0.23
C ILE A 182 12.60 -5.94 -0.71
N MET A 183 12.57 -4.82 0.02
CA MET A 183 13.26 -3.59 -0.38
C MET A 183 14.77 -3.73 -0.57
N PRO A 184 15.51 -4.61 0.15
CA PRO A 184 16.94 -4.82 -0.10
C PRO A 184 17.24 -5.29 -1.53
N MET A 185 16.32 -6.01 -2.19
CA MET A 185 16.47 -6.43 -3.58
C MET A 185 16.18 -5.31 -4.59
N ALA A 186 15.42 -4.30 -4.17
CA ALA A 186 15.05 -3.14 -4.97
C ALA A 186 16.10 -2.03 -4.95
N ARG A 187 17.22 -2.24 -4.25
CA ARG A 187 18.25 -1.23 -4.06
C ARG A 187 18.94 -0.85 -5.37
N ARG A 188 19.16 0.45 -5.52
CA ARG A 188 20.02 1.03 -6.54
C ARG A 188 20.94 2.01 -5.85
N LYS A 189 22.26 1.75 -5.95
CA LYS A 189 23.32 2.63 -5.43
C LYS A 189 23.11 3.06 -3.96
N GLY A 190 22.64 2.12 -3.13
CA GLY A 190 22.44 2.35 -1.69
C GLY A 190 21.10 2.98 -1.32
N ALA A 191 20.22 3.27 -2.29
CA ALA A 191 18.87 3.74 -2.05
C ALA A 191 17.81 2.71 -2.47
N HIS A 192 16.67 2.71 -1.79
CA HIS A 192 15.42 2.08 -2.23
C HIS A 192 14.25 3.03 -2.00
N TYR A 193 13.14 2.82 -2.69
CA TYR A 193 11.92 3.57 -2.39
C TYR A 193 11.30 3.06 -1.09
N GLY A 194 10.85 3.99 -0.24
CA GLY A 194 10.10 3.69 0.98
C GLY A 194 9.43 4.92 1.56
N PHE A 195 8.89 4.77 2.76
CA PHE A 195 8.43 5.89 3.57
C PHE A 195 9.34 6.04 4.79
N PRO A 196 9.56 7.27 5.28
CA PRO A 196 10.32 7.46 6.51
C PRO A 196 9.76 6.60 7.66
N PRO A 197 10.59 6.14 8.60
CA PRO A 197 10.14 5.30 9.70
C PRO A 197 8.91 5.88 10.42
N GLY A 198 7.87 5.07 10.57
CA GLY A 198 6.60 5.47 11.19
C GLY A 198 5.65 6.30 10.32
N HIS A 199 6.03 6.67 9.09
CA HIS A 199 5.16 7.49 8.22
C HIS A 199 4.12 6.69 7.44
N TYR A 200 4.34 5.39 7.18
CA TYR A 200 3.45 4.62 6.29
C TYR A 200 1.97 4.69 6.71
N LEU A 201 1.64 4.44 7.99
CA LEU A 201 0.25 4.53 8.45
C LEU A 201 -0.31 5.96 8.35
N GLN A 202 0.51 6.96 8.66
CA GLN A 202 0.11 8.37 8.54
C GLN A 202 -0.23 8.72 7.09
N VAL A 203 0.59 8.28 6.14
CA VAL A 203 0.38 8.45 4.69
C VAL A 203 -0.94 7.80 4.28
N VAL A 204 -1.19 6.55 4.66
CA VAL A 204 -2.43 5.85 4.33
C VAL A 204 -3.65 6.56 4.93
N SER A 205 -3.59 6.99 6.19
CA SER A 205 -4.70 7.73 6.82
C SER A 205 -5.02 9.04 6.07
N LYS A 206 -4.00 9.82 5.71
CA LYS A 206 -4.17 11.05 4.93
C LYS A 206 -4.67 10.76 3.51
N PHE A 207 -4.20 9.67 2.89
CA PHE A 207 -4.63 9.24 1.57
C PHE A 207 -6.13 8.91 1.52
N VAL A 208 -6.66 8.21 2.53
CA VAL A 208 -8.10 7.95 2.66
C VAL A 208 -8.90 9.24 2.75
N LEU A 209 -8.43 10.21 3.55
CA LEU A 209 -9.08 11.51 3.67
C LEU A 209 -9.04 12.28 2.34
N ALA A 210 -7.94 12.21 1.59
CA ALA A 210 -7.82 12.80 0.27
C ALA A 210 -8.82 12.20 -0.73
N ILE A 211 -8.92 10.87 -0.80
CA ILE A 211 -9.90 10.19 -1.65
C ILE A 211 -11.32 10.65 -1.30
N ARG A 212 -11.67 10.68 0.00
CA ARG A 212 -12.99 11.13 0.44
C ARG A 212 -13.27 12.58 0.10
N ARG A 213 -12.28 13.47 0.24
CA ARG A 213 -12.40 14.90 -0.11
C ARG A 213 -12.68 15.07 -1.60
N VAL A 214 -11.89 14.40 -2.44
CA VAL A 214 -12.07 14.43 -3.90
C VAL A 214 -13.42 13.81 -4.29
N ALA A 215 -13.79 12.69 -3.67
CA ALA A 215 -15.05 12.01 -3.96
C ALA A 215 -16.29 12.80 -3.54
N LYS A 216 -16.23 13.56 -2.44
CA LYS A 216 -17.33 14.43 -2.00
C LYS A 216 -17.68 15.50 -3.05
N GLY A 217 -16.71 15.96 -3.82
CA GLY A 217 -16.92 16.86 -4.95
C GLY A 217 -17.52 16.20 -6.20
N SER A 218 -17.82 14.89 -6.16
CA SER A 218 -18.29 14.12 -7.31
C SER A 218 -19.32 13.07 -6.85
N PRO A 219 -20.58 13.49 -6.58
CA PRO A 219 -21.63 12.64 -6.02
C PRO A 219 -22.03 11.42 -6.89
N GLU A 220 -21.52 11.34 -8.12
CA GLU A 220 -21.73 10.21 -9.04
C GLU A 220 -20.80 9.02 -8.79
N LEU A 221 -19.81 9.16 -7.90
CA LEU A 221 -18.87 8.09 -7.54
C LEU A 221 -19.55 7.09 -6.60
N LYS A 222 -19.84 5.89 -7.10
CA LYS A 222 -20.61 4.86 -6.37
C LYS A 222 -19.88 3.53 -6.24
N THR A 223 -18.75 3.34 -6.92
CA THR A 223 -18.07 2.03 -7.00
C THR A 223 -16.63 2.09 -6.48
N ASP A 224 -16.17 0.99 -5.88
CA ASP A 224 -14.78 0.83 -5.42
C ASP A 224 -13.76 1.07 -6.54
N ARG A 225 -14.12 0.70 -7.78
CA ARG A 225 -13.28 0.91 -8.96
C ARG A 225 -13.07 2.40 -9.26
N GLN A 226 -14.09 3.24 -9.07
CA GLN A 226 -13.95 4.68 -9.25
C GLN A 226 -13.09 5.30 -8.13
N LEU A 227 -13.27 4.86 -6.89
CA LEU A 227 -12.42 5.30 -5.76
C LEU A 227 -10.96 4.89 -5.97
N LEU A 228 -10.72 3.69 -6.49
CA LEU A 228 -9.38 3.21 -6.82
C LEU A 228 -8.74 4.05 -7.95
N ARG A 229 -9.52 4.47 -8.94
CA ARG A 229 -9.05 5.37 -9.99
C ARG A 229 -8.64 6.73 -9.44
N ILE A 230 -9.41 7.28 -8.50
CA ILE A 230 -9.03 8.51 -7.78
C ILE A 230 -7.74 8.30 -7.00
N GLY A 231 -7.62 7.17 -6.28
CA GLY A 231 -6.39 6.81 -5.58
C GLY A 231 -5.17 6.79 -6.49
N GLN A 232 -5.28 6.12 -7.65
CA GLN A 232 -4.21 6.11 -8.66
C GLN A 232 -3.91 7.52 -9.20
N ASP A 233 -4.93 8.32 -9.48
CA ASP A 233 -4.77 9.69 -9.96
C ASP A 233 -4.08 10.59 -8.92
N LEU A 234 -4.35 10.40 -7.61
CA LEU A 234 -3.69 11.10 -6.50
C LEU A 234 -2.23 10.69 -6.32
N LEU A 235 -1.92 9.42 -6.58
CA LEU A 235 -0.54 8.95 -6.64
C LEU A 235 0.15 9.44 -7.93
N GLY A 236 -0.61 9.86 -8.95
CA GLY A 236 -0.10 10.62 -10.09
C GLY A 236 0.05 12.11 -9.77
N SER A 237 0.44 12.90 -10.77
CA SER A 237 0.50 14.37 -10.65
C SER A 237 -0.82 15.08 -10.99
N LYS A 238 -1.87 14.32 -11.34
CA LYS A 238 -3.13 14.87 -11.89
C LYS A 238 -3.84 15.83 -10.93
N TRP A 239 -3.76 15.56 -9.62
CA TRP A 239 -4.39 16.40 -8.59
C TRP A 239 -3.45 17.46 -8.01
N GLY A 240 -2.20 17.54 -8.48
CA GLY A 240 -1.20 18.48 -8.01
C GLY A 240 0.02 17.83 -7.37
N PHE A 241 1.12 18.59 -7.29
CA PHE A 241 2.37 18.12 -6.71
C PHE A 241 2.28 17.88 -5.20
N GLY A 242 1.43 18.61 -4.48
CA GLY A 242 1.23 18.37 -3.05
C GLY A 242 0.74 16.96 -2.76
N TYR A 243 -0.24 16.46 -3.52
CA TYR A 243 -0.73 15.08 -3.41
C TYR A 243 0.32 14.06 -3.88
N PHE A 244 0.98 14.35 -5.00
CA PHE A 244 2.03 13.48 -5.55
C PHE A 244 3.13 13.20 -4.52
N TRP A 245 3.71 14.25 -3.93
CA TRP A 245 4.80 14.10 -2.97
C TRP A 245 4.35 13.58 -1.61
N ALA A 246 3.13 13.92 -1.16
CA ALA A 246 2.57 13.41 0.09
C ALA A 246 2.42 11.87 0.10
N PHE A 247 2.02 11.29 -1.04
CA PHE A 247 1.55 9.90 -1.08
C PHE A 247 2.46 8.94 -1.85
N ASN A 248 3.44 9.44 -2.62
CA ASN A 248 4.45 8.57 -3.22
C ASN A 248 5.56 8.23 -2.23
N PRO A 249 6.12 7.01 -2.31
CA PRO A 249 7.35 6.69 -1.61
C PRO A 249 8.50 7.55 -2.17
N VAL A 250 9.48 7.80 -1.32
CA VAL A 250 10.70 8.54 -1.66
C VAL A 250 11.92 7.63 -1.61
N PRO A 251 12.98 7.92 -2.37
CA PRO A 251 14.25 7.23 -2.18
C PRO A 251 14.76 7.48 -0.76
N LEU A 252 14.98 6.40 -0.03
CA LEU A 252 15.61 6.38 1.27
C LEU A 252 16.99 5.76 1.13
N LEU A 253 17.99 6.40 1.71
CA LEU A 253 19.31 5.83 1.87
C LEU A 253 19.32 4.96 3.11
N ASP A 254 19.88 3.75 3.01
CA ASP A 254 20.11 2.95 4.22
C ASP A 254 21.08 3.70 5.13
N ALA A 255 20.62 4.00 6.34
CA ALA A 255 21.40 4.57 7.41
C ALA A 255 22.42 3.54 7.93
N GLY A 256 23.38 3.16 7.10
CA GLY A 256 24.64 2.55 7.53
C GLY A 256 25.58 3.56 8.18
N GLY A 257 25.06 4.63 8.82
CA GLY A 257 25.84 5.65 9.50
C GLY A 257 26.75 6.51 8.62
N LEU A 258 26.66 6.39 7.28
CA LEU A 258 27.51 7.11 6.34
C LEU A 258 27.07 8.59 6.27
N GLN A 259 27.99 9.49 6.62
CA GLN A 259 27.82 10.93 6.43
C GLN A 259 28.09 11.28 4.97
N ARG A 260 27.66 12.49 4.52
CA ARG A 260 27.90 13.00 3.15
C ARG A 260 29.38 12.85 2.71
N ALA A 261 30.31 12.93 3.68
CA ALA A 261 31.75 12.80 3.50
C ALA A 261 32.24 11.37 3.17
N ASP A 262 31.43 10.34 3.43
CA ASP A 262 31.81 8.94 3.21
C ASP A 262 31.42 8.44 1.80
N PHE A 263 30.76 9.28 1.01
CA PHE A 263 30.25 8.94 -0.31
C PHE A 263 31.21 9.37 -1.43
N SER A 264 31.30 8.55 -2.49
CA SER A 264 31.92 8.99 -3.75
C SER A 264 31.12 10.17 -4.34
N PRO A 265 31.68 10.99 -5.25
CA PRO A 265 30.97 12.12 -5.84
C PRO A 265 29.61 11.77 -6.46
N ALA A 266 29.50 10.59 -7.08
CA ALA A 266 28.24 10.09 -7.63
C ALA A 266 27.21 9.71 -6.56
N ALA A 267 27.67 9.21 -5.40
CA ALA A 267 26.80 8.88 -4.28
C ALA A 267 26.42 10.11 -3.44
N SER A 268 27.24 11.18 -3.44
CA SER A 268 26.88 12.47 -2.84
C SER A 268 25.71 13.15 -3.58
N VAL A 269 25.69 13.10 -4.91
CA VAL A 269 24.56 13.61 -5.72
C VAL A 269 23.26 12.87 -5.38
N GLU A 270 23.34 11.55 -5.15
CA GLU A 270 22.15 10.75 -4.81
C GLU A 270 21.69 10.98 -3.37
N PHE A 271 22.61 11.28 -2.45
CA PHE A 271 22.28 11.74 -1.12
C PHE A 271 21.52 13.06 -1.14
N ASP A 272 21.96 14.01 -1.97
CA ASP A 272 21.31 15.31 -2.11
C ASP A 272 19.90 15.15 -2.72
N LEU A 273 19.76 14.34 -3.77
CA LEU A 273 18.45 14.01 -4.38
C LEU A 273 17.51 13.29 -3.41
N ALA A 274 18.01 12.36 -2.61
CA ALA A 274 17.20 11.65 -1.61
C ALA A 274 16.72 12.60 -0.50
N SER A 275 17.60 13.52 -0.08
CA SER A 275 17.28 14.57 0.90
C SER A 275 16.24 15.54 0.35
N GLU A 276 16.38 15.98 -0.91
CA GLU A 276 15.39 16.81 -1.61
C GLU A 276 14.03 16.12 -1.66
N HIS A 277 13.97 14.86 -2.12
CA HIS A 277 12.72 14.11 -2.19
C HIS A 277 12.07 13.94 -0.81
N LEU A 278 12.87 13.73 0.24
CA LEU A 278 12.37 13.67 1.62
C LEU A 278 11.76 15.00 2.06
N ASN A 279 12.40 16.13 1.76
CA ASN A 279 11.86 17.46 2.02
C ASN A 279 10.55 17.67 1.28
N LEU A 280 10.51 17.32 -0.01
CA LEU A 280 9.30 17.41 -0.83
C LEU A 280 8.16 16.53 -0.31
N HIS A 281 8.46 15.33 0.20
CA HIS A 281 7.46 14.48 0.84
C HIS A 281 6.87 15.12 2.10
N ARG A 282 7.73 15.69 2.97
CA ARG A 282 7.28 16.41 4.17
C ARG A 282 6.45 17.65 3.81
N TRP A 283 6.91 18.43 2.84
CA TRP A 283 6.17 19.55 2.28
C TRP A 283 4.80 19.10 1.75
N GLY A 284 4.75 18.03 0.95
CA GLY A 284 3.52 17.44 0.44
C GLY A 284 2.53 17.10 1.56
N LEU A 285 3.00 16.47 2.63
CA LEU A 285 2.17 16.16 3.82
C LEU A 285 1.65 17.42 4.53
N ASN A 286 2.47 18.48 4.62
CA ASN A 286 2.08 19.76 5.21
C ASN A 286 1.01 20.46 4.37
N VAL A 287 1.27 20.70 3.08
CA VAL A 287 0.33 21.39 2.19
C VAL A 287 -0.96 20.58 1.95
N HIS A 288 -0.90 19.25 2.04
CA HIS A 288 -2.09 18.41 2.01
C HIS A 288 -3.06 18.72 3.17
N CYS A 289 -2.52 19.03 4.35
CA CYS A 289 -3.32 19.45 5.50
C CYS A 289 -4.08 20.76 5.22
N LEU A 290 -3.56 21.60 4.33
CA LEU A 290 -4.15 22.86 3.90
C LEU A 290 -5.12 22.73 2.72
N GLY A 291 -5.32 21.52 2.17
CA GLY A 291 -6.21 21.29 1.03
C GLY A 291 -5.53 20.71 -0.21
N GLY A 292 -4.18 20.68 -0.23
CA GLY A 292 -3.36 20.28 -1.36
C GLY A 292 -2.87 21.47 -2.19
N HIS A 293 -1.84 21.24 -3.01
CA HIS A 293 -1.19 22.27 -3.84
C HIS A 293 -1.02 21.75 -5.26
N ARG A 294 -1.44 22.55 -6.26
CA ARG A 294 -1.39 22.16 -7.68
C ARG A 294 -0.04 22.42 -8.33
N ASN A 295 0.58 23.54 -8.00
CA ASN A 295 1.82 23.98 -8.63
C ASN A 295 3.02 23.21 -8.09
N SER A 296 4.13 23.27 -8.84
CA SER A 296 5.41 22.69 -8.44
C SER A 296 5.83 23.22 -7.05
N PRO A 297 6.55 22.40 -6.27
CA PRO A 297 7.06 22.84 -4.98
C PRO A 297 8.01 24.04 -5.15
N PRO A 298 7.93 25.06 -4.27
CA PRO A 298 8.90 26.16 -4.24
C PRO A 298 10.31 25.66 -3.91
N ASP A 299 11.34 26.38 -4.36
CA ASP A 299 12.74 26.03 -4.09
C ASP A 299 13.05 25.89 -2.59
N ALA A 300 12.43 26.75 -1.76
CA ALA A 300 12.54 26.70 -0.30
C ALA A 300 12.00 25.39 0.31
N ALA A 301 11.02 24.75 -0.34
CA ALA A 301 10.52 23.44 0.07
C ALA A 301 11.47 22.31 -0.34
N SER A 302 12.05 22.39 -1.55
CA SER A 302 13.05 21.43 -2.05
C SER A 302 14.33 21.45 -1.21
N SER A 303 14.82 22.64 -0.86
CA SER A 303 16.00 22.84 0.00
C SER A 303 15.75 22.44 1.47
N GLY A 304 14.49 22.40 1.89
CA GLY A 304 14.09 22.15 3.27
C GLY A 304 14.18 23.37 4.19
N GLU A 305 14.44 24.56 3.65
CA GLU A 305 14.43 25.83 4.38
C GLU A 305 13.04 26.18 4.91
N ASP A 306 12.00 25.94 4.11
CA ASP A 306 10.61 26.13 4.50
C ASP A 306 9.71 25.02 3.92
N LEU A 307 9.41 24.03 4.77
CA LEU A 307 8.51 22.92 4.43
C LEU A 307 7.02 23.32 4.43
N TRP A 308 6.70 24.58 4.73
CA TRP A 308 5.37 25.17 4.62
C TRP A 308 5.28 26.18 3.48
N ALA A 309 6.36 26.36 2.72
CA ALA A 309 6.40 27.30 1.61
C ALA A 309 5.25 27.03 0.63
N ILE A 310 4.50 28.08 0.37
CA ILE A 310 3.43 28.16 -0.61
C ILE A 310 3.70 29.41 -1.45
N ASP A 311 3.44 29.38 -2.74
CA ASP A 311 3.62 30.57 -3.57
C ASP A 311 2.57 31.62 -3.14
N PRO A 312 2.96 32.80 -2.63
CA PRO A 312 2.03 33.81 -2.13
C PRO A 312 1.18 34.44 -3.25
N ASN A 313 1.55 34.27 -4.52
CA ASN A 313 0.74 34.68 -5.67
C ASN A 313 -0.19 33.57 -6.16
N ASP A 314 -0.19 32.41 -5.50
CA ASP A 314 -1.09 31.31 -5.81
C ASP A 314 -2.49 31.66 -5.28
N PRO A 315 -3.50 31.84 -6.16
CA PRO A 315 -4.86 31.91 -5.70
C PRO A 315 -5.18 30.51 -5.18
N TYR A 316 -5.04 30.31 -3.87
CA TYR A 316 -5.43 29.09 -3.18
C TYR A 316 -6.64 28.48 -3.88
N VAL A 317 -6.43 27.40 -4.61
CA VAL A 317 -7.45 26.36 -4.65
C VAL A 317 -7.31 25.69 -3.30
N LEU A 318 -7.79 26.38 -2.25
CA LEU A 318 -8.63 25.67 -1.33
C LEU A 318 -9.53 24.85 -2.25
N LEU A 319 -9.39 23.53 -2.21
CA LEU A 319 -10.56 22.71 -2.42
C LEU A 319 -11.47 23.04 -1.23
N GLU A 320 -11.98 24.28 -1.15
CA GLU A 320 -13.11 24.58 -0.29
C GLU A 320 -14.20 23.64 -0.81
N PRO A 321 -14.79 22.83 0.07
CA PRO A 321 -16.11 22.34 -0.22
C PRO A 321 -16.98 23.59 -0.35
N GLU A 322 -17.62 23.82 -1.50
CA GLU A 322 -18.68 24.84 -1.60
C GLU A 322 -19.48 24.90 -0.28
N PRO A 323 -19.45 26.02 0.47
CA PRO A 323 -20.26 26.17 1.66
C PRO A 323 -21.70 26.39 1.23
N PHE A 324 -22.59 25.59 1.83
CA PHE A 324 -23.99 25.90 2.11
C PHE A 324 -24.59 27.10 1.33
N ARG A 325 -25.29 26.82 0.22
CA ARG A 325 -26.42 27.68 -0.13
C ARG A 325 -27.56 27.35 0.83
N THR A 326 -27.71 28.18 1.87
CA THR A 326 -29.00 28.34 2.54
C THR A 326 -30.04 28.63 1.46
N ARG A 327 -30.88 27.64 1.14
CA ARG A 327 -32.21 27.98 0.62
C ARG A 327 -32.93 28.64 1.77
N GLN A 328 -33.06 29.97 1.68
CA GLN A 328 -34.11 30.68 2.36
C GLN A 328 -35.41 29.97 1.98
N PHE A 329 -36.02 29.29 2.94
CA PHE A 329 -37.43 28.95 2.87
C PHE A 329 -38.17 30.21 3.30
N SER A 330 -38.64 30.96 2.30
CA SER A 330 -39.89 31.72 2.39
C SER A 330 -41.07 30.77 2.39
#